data_AF-A0A7K2MZA3-F1
#
_entry.id   AF-A0A7K2MZA3-F1
#
_cell.length_a   1.000
_cell.length_b   1.000
_cell.length_c   1.000
_cell.angle_alpha   90.00
_cell.angle_beta   90.00
_cell.angle_gamma   90.00
#
_symmetry.space_group_name_H-M   'P 1'
#
loop_
_entity.id
_entity.type
_entity.pdbx_description
1 polymer ?
#
loop_
_entity_poly.entity_id
_entity_poly.type
_entity_poly.pdbx_seq_one_letter_code
_entity_poly.pdbx_strand_id
1 'polypeptide(L)' 'MNIAYWIVAGLLALFYCYAGTLKVSRSRDQLRPMMAWVDRMPLPAVRALGTVEILG' A
#
# COMPACT_ATOMS: atom_id res chain seq x y z
N MET A 1 20.04 -10.41 18.72
CA MET A 1 19.19 -9.21 18.55
C MET A 1 19.02 -8.76 17.09
N ASN A 2 20.07 -8.61 16.28
CA ASN A 2 19.92 -8.05 14.92
C ASN A 2 19.07 -8.90 13.97
N ILE A 3 19.19 -10.23 14.00
CA ILE A 3 18.46 -11.11 13.07
C ILE A 3 16.94 -11.01 13.27
N ALA A 4 16.47 -11.03 14.53
CA ALA A 4 15.04 -10.86 14.82
C ALA A 4 14.51 -9.51 14.34
N TYR A 5 15.30 -8.44 14.52
CA TYR A 5 14.97 -7.11 14.01
C TYR A 5 14.86 -7.09 12.48
N TRP A 6 15.83 -7.68 11.77
CA TRP A 6 15.82 -7.77 10.31
C TRP A 6 14.67 -8.62 9.76
N ILE A 7 14.27 -9.67 10.47
CA ILE A 7 13.09 -10.47 10.09
C ILE A 7 11.82 -9.63 10.18
N VAL A 8 11.61 -8.93 11.29
CA VAL A 8 10.42 -8.07 11.46
C VAL A 8 10.44 -6.93 10.46
N ALA A 9 11.58 -6.28 10.25
CA ALA A 9 11.74 -5.20 9.28
C ALA A 9 11.45 -5.69 7.85
N GLY A 10 11.98 -6.86 7.47
CA GLY A 10 11.73 -7.47 6.16
C GLY A 10 10.25 -7.83 5.97
N LEU A 11 9.59 -8.37 7.00
CA LEU A 11 8.17 -8.71 6.96
C LEU A 11 7.30 -7.45 6.81
N LEU A 12 7.66 -6.38 7.51
CA LEU A 12 6.98 -5.09 7.43
C LEU A 12 7.14 -4.47 6.04
N ALA A 13 8.37 -4.48 5.50
CA ALA A 13 8.66 -4.00 4.15
C ALA A 13 7.84 -4.76 3.09
N LEU A 14 7.71 -6.08 3.25
CA LEU A 14 6.91 -6.92 2.37
C LEU A 14 5.41 -6.57 2.45
N PHE A 15 4.92 -6.24 3.64
CA PHE A 15 3.55 -5.79 3.88
C PHE A 15 3.27 -4.42 3.23
N TYR A 16 4.18 -3.46 3.38
CA TYR A 16 4.11 -2.15 2.74
C TYR A 16 4.15 -2.27 1.21
N CYS A 17 5.08 -3.06 0.67
CA CYS A 17 5.13 -3.36 -0.76
C CYS A 17 3.80 -3.96 -1.24
N TYR A 18 3.26 -4.97 -0.55
CA TYR A 18 1.99 -5.60 -0.93
C TYR A 18 0.83 -4.59 -0.93
N ALA A 19 0.70 -3.80 0.13
CA ALA A 19 -0.36 -2.80 0.27
C ALA A 19 -0.26 -1.70 -0.82
N GLY A 20 0.94 -1.19 -1.08
CA GLY A 20 1.18 -0.21 -2.13
C GLY A 20 0.91 -0.77 -3.52
N THR A 21 1.35 -2.01 -3.80
CA THR A 21 1.09 -2.69 -5.09
C THR A 21 -0.40 -2.89 -5.33
N LEU A 22 -1.15 -3.22 -4.27
CA LEU A 22 -2.61 -3.31 -4.32
C LEU A 22 -3.26 -1.96 -4.65
N LYS A 23 -2.80 -0.85 -4.05
CA LYS A 23 -3.33 0.49 -4.33
C LYS A 23 -2.99 1.00 -5.73
N VAL A 24 -1.85 0.57 -6.29
CA VAL A 24 -1.44 0.92 -7.67
C VAL A 24 -2.20 0.09 -8.71
N SER A 25 -2.33 -1.22 -8.49
CA SER A 25 -2.91 -2.17 -9.45
C SER A 25 -4.44 -2.30 -9.37
N ARG A 26 -5.06 -2.20 -8.18
CA ARG A 26 -6.51 -2.35 -8.05
C ARG A 26 -7.25 -1.08 -8.46
N SER A 27 -8.35 -1.28 -9.18
CA SER A 27 -9.29 -0.22 -9.55
C SER A 27 -10.06 0.31 -8.33
N ARG A 28 -10.56 1.54 -8.45
CA ARG A 28 -11.37 2.26 -7.43
C ARG A 28 -12.47 1.38 -6.82
N ASP A 29 -13.15 0.61 -7.67
CA ASP A 29 -14.26 -0.27 -7.28
C ASP A 29 -13.83 -1.43 -6.37
N GLN A 30 -12.61 -1.94 -6.50
CA GLN A 30 -12.09 -2.99 -5.61
C GLN A 30 -11.55 -2.45 -4.28
N LEU A 31 -11.20 -1.16 -4.24
CA LEU A 31 -10.73 -0.49 -3.01
C LEU A 31 -11.89 0.11 -2.21
N ARG A 32 -12.97 0.51 -2.88
CA ARG A 32 -14.23 1.00 -2.30
C ARG A 32 -14.72 0.23 -1.07
N PRO A 33 -14.85 -1.12 -1.09
CA PRO A 33 -15.39 -1.87 0.04
C PRO A 33 -14.50 -1.82 1.30
N MET A 34 -13.20 -1.56 1.15
CA MET A 34 -12.26 -1.41 2.27
C MET A 34 -11.95 0.05 2.60
N MET A 35 -12.15 0.97 1.66
CA MET A 35 -11.71 2.37 1.75
C MET A 35 -12.74 3.30 1.10
N ALA A 36 -13.81 3.66 1.82
CA ALA A 36 -14.87 4.55 1.33
C ALA A 36 -14.38 5.98 0.98
N TRP A 37 -13.20 6.40 1.46
CA TRP A 37 -12.60 7.69 1.11
C TRP A 37 -12.06 7.73 -0.32
N VAL A 38 -11.79 6.56 -0.94
CA VAL A 38 -11.28 6.45 -2.31
C VAL A 38 -12.27 7.05 -3.32
N ASP A 39 -13.58 7.12 -3.02
CA ASP A 39 -14.58 7.81 -3.85
C ASP A 39 -14.38 9.32 -3.97
N ARG A 40 -13.73 9.93 -2.99
CA ARG A 40 -13.54 11.38 -2.92
C ARG A 40 -12.21 11.82 -3.55
N MET A 41 -11.26 10.89 -3.73
CA MET A 41 -9.93 11.18 -4.28
C MET A 41 -9.72 10.61 -5.68
N PRO A 42 -9.22 11.41 -6.65
CA PRO A 42 -8.99 10.94 -8.01
C PRO A 42 -8.07 9.72 -8.03
N LEU A 43 -8.38 8.75 -8.90
CA LEU A 43 -7.62 7.50 -9.06
C LEU A 43 -6.09 7.69 -9.14
N PRO A 44 -5.54 8.69 -9.86
CA PRO A 44 -4.09 8.94 -9.86
C PRO A 44 -3.53 9.33 -8.49
N ALA A 45 -4.30 10.01 -7.62
CA ALA A 45 -3.85 10.32 -6.26
C ALA A 45 -3.74 9.06 -5.40
N VAL A 46 -4.67 8.11 -5.55
CA VAL A 46 -4.63 6.81 -4.86
C VAL A 46 -3.41 5.99 -5.32
N ARG A 47 -3.10 6.01 -6.63
CA ARG A 47 -1.91 5.36 -7.20
C ARG A 47 -0.61 6.03 -6.74
N ALA A 48 -0.57 7.36 -6.67
CA ALA A 48 0.59 8.09 -6.15
C ALA A 48 0.84 7.71 -4.68
N LEU A 49 -0.22 7.61 -3.86
CA LEU A 49 -0.13 7.19 -2.47
C LEU A 49 0.43 5.76 -2.34
N GLY A 50 -0.08 4.82 -3.15
CA GLY A 50 0.44 3.45 -3.21
C GLY A 50 1.89 3.36 -3.68
N THR A 51 2.32 4.27 -4.56
CA THR A 51 3.71 4.36 -5.01
C THR A 51 4.64 4.86 -3.89
N VAL A 52 4.19 5.87 -3.13
CA VAL A 52 4.92 6.37 -1.96
C VAL A 52 5.04 5.29 -0.88
N GLU A 53 4.00 4.46 -0.68
CA GLU A 53 4.06 3.31 0.23
C GLU A 53 5.00 2.19 -0.22
N ILE A 54 5.33 2.09 -1.51
CA ILE A 54 6.34 1.14 -2.01
C ILE A 54 7.76 1.71 -1.85
N LEU A 55 7.90 3.04 -1.92
CA LEU A 55 9.19 3.73 -1.86
C LEU A 55 9.67 4.04 -0.43
N GLY A 56 8.78 3.96 0.57
CA GLY A 56 9.09 4.12 2.00
C GLY A 56 9.39 2.79 2.69
#